data_AF-A0A949VLE3-F1
#
_entry.id   AF-A0A949VLE3-F1
#
_cell.length_a   1.000
_cell.length_b   1.000
_cell.length_c   1.000
_cell.angle_alpha   90.00
_cell.angle_beta   90.00
_cell.angle_gamma   90.00
#
_symmetry.space_group_name_H-M   'P 1'
#
loop_
_entity.id
_entity.type
_entity.pdbx_description
1 polymer ?
#
loop_
_entity_poly.entity_id
_entity_poly.type
_entity_poly.pdbx_seq_one_letter_code
_entity_poly.pdbx_strand_id
1 'polypeptide(L)'
;MNYGARFQYAIVPIALMSWIPLTGSLRLEALNQPCPERSRRIKVRERAATFIALISLAFGIVYYSWFQNCFLALYQQSCDRPYERDGRLEIAQMLAEYRGKGYVIATTEAGLLPYYSGWTAIDTWGLNDQFIAHNGSITAEYLDKYKPHIIMFHDYYSPLVPPKLTEANLAQRWFGMTVLLKTYAEENDYILAAVFGDSPYDTHYYFVRPDFEDSKRLVEQISKFRDYFYPTTGKRSINYAIYDDGP
;
A
#
# COMPACT_ATOMS: atom_id res chain seq x y z
N MET A 1 1.04 -0.61 1.29
CA MET A 1 -0.39 -0.22 1.44
C MET A 1 -1.24 -1.48 1.51
N ASN A 2 -2.21 -1.55 2.45
CA ASN A 2 -3.14 -2.67 2.60
C ASN A 2 -4.17 -2.65 1.44
N TYR A 3 -3.79 -3.16 0.28
CA TYR A 3 -4.47 -2.90 -1.00
C TYR A 3 -5.67 -3.83 -1.26
N GLY A 4 -5.74 -4.99 -0.60
CA GLY A 4 -6.76 -6.03 -0.89
C GLY A 4 -8.10 -5.88 -0.17
N ALA A 5 -8.22 -5.05 0.87
CA ALA A 5 -9.41 -5.06 1.73
C ALA A 5 -9.77 -3.72 2.39
N ARG A 6 -9.09 -2.61 2.07
CA ARG A 6 -9.28 -1.33 2.78
C ARG A 6 -10.71 -0.79 2.79
N PHE A 7 -11.52 -1.15 1.79
CA PHE A 7 -12.94 -0.77 1.73
C PHE A 7 -13.89 -1.82 2.33
N GLN A 8 -13.42 -3.02 2.67
CA GLN A 8 -14.25 -4.02 3.37
C GLN A 8 -14.73 -3.49 4.73
N TYR A 9 -13.88 -2.69 5.40
CA TYR A 9 -14.23 -2.04 6.66
C TYR A 9 -15.30 -0.95 6.53
N ALA A 10 -15.52 -0.37 5.35
CA ALA A 10 -16.63 0.54 5.11
C ALA A 10 -17.88 -0.22 4.64
N ILE A 11 -17.70 -1.30 3.87
CA ILE A 11 -18.79 -2.15 3.41
C ILE A 11 -19.53 -2.80 4.57
N VAL A 12 -18.84 -3.27 5.61
CA VAL A 12 -19.50 -3.91 6.78
C VAL A 12 -20.43 -2.92 7.53
N PRO A 13 -19.98 -1.72 7.95
CA PRO A 13 -20.85 -0.69 8.51
C PRO A 13 -21.96 -0.27 7.56
N ILE A 14 -21.68 -0.05 6.27
CA ILE A 14 -22.70 0.32 5.29
C ILE A 14 -23.76 -0.79 5.15
N ALA A 15 -23.35 -2.05 5.09
CA ALA A 15 -24.26 -3.19 5.03
C ALA A 15 -25.10 -3.32 6.32
N LEU A 16 -24.47 -3.20 7.50
CA LEU A 16 -25.16 -3.24 8.79
C LEU A 16 -26.15 -2.07 8.95
N MET A 17 -25.78 -0.85 8.53
CA MET A 17 -26.64 0.33 8.57
C MET A 17 -27.76 0.26 7.53
N SER A 18 -27.52 -0.34 6.37
CA SER A 18 -28.53 -0.51 5.31
C SER A 18 -29.53 -1.63 5.65
N TRP A 19 -29.15 -2.59 6.49
CA TRP A 19 -29.99 -3.72 6.89
C TRP A 19 -31.19 -3.32 7.76
N ILE A 20 -31.03 -2.31 8.62
CA ILE A 20 -32.06 -1.85 9.57
C ILE A 20 -33.33 -1.35 8.84
N PRO A 21 -33.27 -0.44 7.84
CA PRO A 21 -34.47 -0.05 7.09
C PRO A 21 -35.03 -1.17 6.20
N LEU A 22 -34.17 -2.06 5.68
CA LEU A 22 -34.58 -3.22 4.88
C LEU A 22 -35.38 -4.25 5.70
N THR A 23 -35.02 -4.45 6.98
CA THR A 23 -35.73 -5.38 7.88
C THR A 23 -36.78 -4.72 8.76
N GLY A 24 -36.74 -3.41 8.96
CA GLY A 24 -37.76 -2.66 9.71
C GLY A 24 -39.14 -2.65 9.03
N SER A 25 -39.18 -2.81 7.70
CA SER A 25 -40.43 -2.96 6.94
C SER A 25 -40.93 -4.41 6.85
N LEU A 26 -40.04 -5.38 7.08
CA LEU A 26 -40.43 -6.78 7.32
C LEU A 26 -40.98 -6.84 8.74
N ARG A 27 -42.31 -6.73 8.88
CA ARG A 27 -43.01 -6.93 10.17
C ARG A 27 -42.65 -8.30 10.77
N LEU A 28 -41.61 -8.33 11.60
CA LEU A 28 -41.25 -9.43 12.50
C LEU A 28 -42.34 -9.67 13.57
N GLU A 29 -43.40 -8.86 13.60
CA GLU A 29 -44.64 -9.11 14.36
C GLU A 29 -45.24 -10.49 14.07
N ALA A 30 -44.97 -11.09 12.90
CA ALA A 30 -45.39 -12.45 12.58
C ALA A 30 -44.69 -13.55 13.43
N LEU A 31 -43.58 -13.23 14.10
CA LEU A 31 -42.82 -14.18 14.94
C LEU A 31 -43.13 -14.06 16.44
N ASN A 32 -43.65 -12.92 16.92
CA ASN A 32 -43.85 -12.66 18.35
C ASN A 32 -45.32 -12.53 18.80
N GLN A 33 -46.30 -12.69 17.92
CA GLN A 33 -47.71 -12.70 18.33
C GLN A 33 -48.19 -14.11 18.72
N PRO A 34 -48.66 -14.33 19.97
CA PRO A 34 -49.40 -15.54 20.29
C PRO A 34 -50.73 -15.53 19.52
N CYS A 35 -50.91 -16.53 18.66
CA CYS A 35 -51.98 -16.72 17.68
C CYS A 35 -53.40 -16.35 18.15
N PRO A 36 -54.25 -15.98 17.17
CA PRO A 36 -55.53 -16.68 17.01
C PRO A 36 -55.73 -17.16 15.57
N GLU A 37 -55.74 -18.50 15.40
CA GLU A 37 -56.34 -19.36 14.36
C GLU A 37 -56.23 -19.06 12.84
N ARG A 38 -55.72 -17.90 12.40
CA ARG A 38 -55.58 -17.54 10.98
C ARG A 38 -54.13 -17.58 10.47
N SER A 39 -53.15 -17.76 11.36
CA SER A 39 -51.70 -17.72 11.03
C SER A 39 -51.11 -19.07 10.56
N ARG A 40 -51.90 -20.15 10.56
CA ARG A 40 -51.42 -21.50 10.17
C ARG A 40 -51.35 -21.73 8.66
N ARG A 41 -51.06 -20.70 7.88
CA ARG A 41 -50.83 -20.83 6.44
C ARG A 41 -50.04 -19.66 5.87
N ILE A 42 -48.87 -19.35 6.46
CA ILE A 42 -47.75 -18.94 5.59
C ILE A 42 -47.60 -20.11 4.63
N LYS A 43 -48.02 -19.92 3.37
CA LYS A 43 -48.07 -21.03 2.40
C LYS A 43 -46.67 -21.63 2.36
N VAL A 44 -46.55 -22.96 2.29
CA VAL A 44 -45.25 -23.64 2.16
C VAL A 44 -44.36 -22.98 1.10
N ARG A 45 -45.00 -22.42 0.05
CA ARG A 45 -44.41 -21.58 -0.99
C ARG A 45 -43.70 -20.31 -0.49
N GLU A 46 -44.26 -19.57 0.46
CA GLU A 46 -43.64 -18.34 1.00
C GLU A 46 -42.42 -18.69 1.85
N ARG A 47 -42.51 -19.74 2.70
CA ARG A 47 -41.34 -20.22 3.46
C ARG A 47 -40.23 -20.71 2.55
N ALA A 48 -40.58 -21.46 1.51
CA ALA A 48 -39.64 -21.91 0.50
C ALA A 48 -39.00 -20.72 -0.25
N ALA A 49 -39.79 -19.71 -0.63
CA ALA A 49 -39.28 -18.51 -1.29
C ALA A 49 -38.30 -17.72 -0.41
N THR A 50 -38.61 -17.53 0.88
CA THR A 50 -37.70 -16.88 1.82
C THR A 50 -36.42 -17.68 2.03
N PHE A 51 -36.53 -19.01 2.15
CA PHE A 51 -35.36 -19.88 2.34
C PHE A 51 -34.45 -19.89 1.11
N ILE A 52 -35.04 -19.94 -0.10
CA ILE A 52 -34.29 -19.82 -1.36
C ILE A 52 -33.62 -18.45 -1.46
N ALA A 53 -34.31 -17.36 -1.13
CA ALA A 53 -33.72 -16.02 -1.15
C ALA A 53 -32.53 -15.89 -0.18
N LEU A 54 -32.64 -16.45 1.03
CA LEU A 54 -31.55 -16.45 2.01
C LEU A 54 -30.36 -17.31 1.56
N ILE A 55 -30.62 -18.48 0.97
CA ILE A 55 -29.55 -19.33 0.40
C ILE A 55 -28.89 -18.64 -0.77
N SER A 56 -29.64 -18.03 -1.69
CA SER A 56 -29.09 -17.30 -2.83
C SER A 56 -28.27 -16.09 -2.39
N LEU A 57 -28.71 -15.38 -1.35
CA LEU A 57 -27.94 -14.29 -0.76
C LEU A 57 -26.66 -14.80 -0.09
N ALA A 58 -26.74 -15.85 0.72
CA ALA A 58 -25.58 -16.45 1.39
C ALA A 58 -24.57 -16.99 0.36
N PHE A 59 -25.05 -17.71 -0.65
CA PHE A 59 -24.22 -18.20 -1.74
C PHE A 59 -23.64 -17.05 -2.57
N GLY A 60 -24.41 -16.00 -2.84
CA GLY A 60 -23.93 -14.79 -3.51
C GLY A 60 -22.84 -14.07 -2.72
N ILE A 61 -22.97 -13.95 -1.40
CA ILE A 61 -21.95 -13.36 -0.53
C ILE A 61 -20.70 -14.25 -0.47
N VAL A 62 -20.85 -15.56 -0.31
CA VAL A 62 -19.73 -16.52 -0.29
C VAL A 62 -19.02 -16.53 -1.64
N TYR A 63 -19.77 -16.58 -2.74
CA TYR A 63 -19.22 -16.53 -4.10
C TYR A 63 -18.55 -15.19 -4.38
N TYR A 64 -19.15 -14.06 -3.99
CA TYR A 64 -18.56 -12.74 -4.13
C TYR A 64 -17.29 -12.59 -3.28
N SER A 65 -17.29 -13.08 -2.04
CA SER A 65 -16.12 -13.08 -1.16
C SER A 65 -15.02 -13.97 -1.74
N TRP A 66 -15.35 -15.17 -2.20
CA TRP A 66 -14.41 -16.08 -2.85
C TRP A 66 -13.86 -15.48 -4.16
N PHE A 67 -14.72 -14.94 -5.00
CA PHE A 67 -14.35 -14.30 -6.27
C PHE A 67 -13.53 -13.04 -6.03
N GLN A 68 -13.88 -12.17 -5.07
CA GLN A 68 -13.07 -11.01 -4.73
C GLN A 68 -11.72 -11.44 -4.17
N ASN A 69 -11.67 -12.41 -3.25
CA ASN A 69 -10.39 -12.94 -2.77
C ASN A 69 -9.55 -13.53 -3.92
N CYS A 70 -10.18 -14.22 -4.87
CA CYS A 70 -9.48 -14.83 -6.00
C CYS A 70 -9.14 -13.83 -7.13
N PHE A 71 -9.92 -12.77 -7.31
CA PHE A 71 -9.76 -11.72 -8.31
C PHE A 71 -8.82 -10.61 -7.84
N LEU A 72 -8.85 -10.26 -6.55
CA LEU A 72 -7.77 -9.51 -5.92
C LEU A 72 -6.50 -10.36 -5.89
N ALA A 73 -6.62 -11.68 -5.77
CA ALA A 73 -5.52 -12.59 -6.03
C ALA A 73 -5.17 -12.73 -7.52
N LEU A 74 -5.93 -12.25 -8.51
CA LEU A 74 -5.42 -12.19 -9.90
C LEU A 74 -4.31 -11.13 -10.05
N TYR A 75 -4.23 -10.16 -9.12
CA TYR A 75 -3.06 -9.29 -8.94
C TYR A 75 -1.96 -9.93 -8.07
N GLN A 76 -2.26 -11.00 -7.31
CA GLN A 76 -1.27 -11.83 -6.63
C GLN A 76 -1.04 -13.10 -7.46
N GLN A 77 -0.02 -13.12 -8.32
CA GLN A 77 0.31 -14.27 -9.19
C GLN A 77 0.44 -15.66 -8.51
N SER A 78 0.19 -15.82 -7.21
CA SER A 78 -0.07 -17.12 -6.58
C SER A 78 -0.91 -16.98 -5.31
N CYS A 79 -1.98 -17.78 -5.18
CA CYS A 79 -2.65 -18.07 -3.90
C CYS A 79 -1.73 -18.79 -2.90
N ASP A 80 -0.51 -19.17 -3.33
CA ASP A 80 0.40 -20.03 -2.58
C ASP A 80 1.45 -19.25 -1.78
N ARG A 81 1.48 -17.91 -1.88
CA ARG A 81 2.48 -17.08 -1.21
C ARG A 81 1.81 -16.04 -0.32
N PRO A 82 1.95 -16.15 1.01
CA PRO A 82 1.41 -15.14 1.91
C PRO A 82 2.08 -13.79 1.67
N TYR A 83 1.34 -12.72 1.97
CA TYR A 83 1.76 -11.30 1.96
C TYR A 83 3.00 -11.00 2.84
N GLU A 84 3.57 -12.02 3.46
CA GLU A 84 4.69 -12.03 4.40
C GLU A 84 6.07 -11.88 3.73
N ARG A 85 6.13 -11.69 2.39
CA ARG A 85 7.39 -11.47 1.65
C ARG A 85 7.28 -10.28 0.71
N ASP A 86 7.26 -9.07 1.28
CA ASP A 86 7.32 -7.79 0.55
C ASP A 86 8.55 -7.05 1.04
N GLY A 87 9.54 -6.84 0.17
CA GLY A 87 10.82 -6.20 0.49
C GLY A 87 10.69 -4.90 1.28
N ARG A 88 9.64 -4.12 1.00
CA ARG A 88 9.35 -2.87 1.72
C ARG A 88 9.01 -3.14 3.19
N LEU A 89 8.37 -4.26 3.49
CA LEU A 89 7.97 -4.69 4.85
C LEU A 89 9.17 -5.10 5.65
N GLU A 90 10.03 -5.93 5.06
CA GLU A 90 11.23 -6.38 5.76
C GLU A 90 12.20 -5.20 5.99
N ILE A 91 12.32 -4.27 5.04
CA ILE A 91 13.05 -3.00 5.28
C ILE A 91 12.36 -2.18 6.37
N ALA A 92 11.04 -2.01 6.34
CA ALA A 92 10.32 -1.24 7.37
C ALA A 92 10.54 -1.82 8.78
N GLN A 93 10.56 -3.14 8.90
CA GLN A 93 10.84 -3.84 10.17
C GLN A 93 12.30 -3.64 10.61
N MET A 94 13.26 -3.69 9.69
CA MET A 94 14.66 -3.35 9.99
C MET A 94 14.78 -1.91 10.48
N LEU A 95 14.11 -0.96 9.82
CA LEU A 95 14.10 0.46 10.23
C LEU A 95 13.45 0.67 11.60
N ALA A 96 12.59 -0.25 12.07
CA ALA A 96 11.96 -0.17 13.38
C ALA A 96 12.97 -0.25 14.54
N GLU A 97 14.18 -0.79 14.32
CA GLU A 97 15.27 -0.76 15.30
C GLU A 97 15.68 0.67 15.71
N TYR A 98 15.42 1.65 14.84
CA TYR A 98 15.77 3.06 15.06
C TYR A 98 14.56 3.91 15.50
N ARG A 99 13.45 3.27 15.85
CA ARG A 99 12.23 3.96 16.28
C ARG A 99 12.52 4.79 17.53
N GLY A 100 11.97 6.01 17.56
CA GLY A 100 12.16 6.95 18.67
C GLY A 100 13.39 7.84 18.55
N LYS A 101 14.28 7.63 17.56
CA LYS A 101 15.41 8.53 17.27
C LYS A 101 15.01 9.84 16.57
N GLY A 102 13.73 10.02 16.22
CA GLY A 102 13.24 11.21 15.53
C GLY A 102 13.61 11.26 14.04
N TYR A 103 14.02 10.13 13.45
CA TYR A 103 14.34 10.05 12.03
C TYR A 103 13.10 10.19 11.15
N VAL A 104 13.34 10.74 9.96
CA VAL A 104 12.32 11.08 8.97
C VAL A 104 12.61 10.31 7.69
N ILE A 105 11.56 9.78 7.06
CA ILE A 105 11.63 9.14 5.75
C ILE A 105 10.76 9.90 4.74
N ALA A 106 11.32 10.31 3.61
CA ALA A 106 10.51 10.75 2.47
C ALA A 106 10.22 9.55 1.59
N THR A 107 8.94 9.27 1.32
CA THR A 107 8.59 8.07 0.56
C THR A 107 7.34 8.16 -0.30
N THR A 108 7.38 7.49 -1.45
CA THR A 108 6.20 7.20 -2.28
C THR A 108 5.34 6.06 -1.69
N GLU A 109 5.86 5.34 -0.69
CA GLU A 109 5.24 4.15 -0.07
C GLU A 109 4.66 4.47 1.32
N ALA A 110 3.82 5.50 1.37
CA ALA A 110 3.31 6.12 2.60
C ALA A 110 2.44 5.23 3.52
N GLY A 111 2.21 3.98 3.14
CA GLY A 111 1.52 3.02 4.01
C GLY A 111 2.49 2.16 4.81
N LEU A 112 3.19 1.26 4.13
CA LEU A 112 3.81 0.11 4.76
C LEU A 112 5.16 0.47 5.43
N LEU A 113 5.97 1.30 4.77
CA LEU A 113 7.23 1.78 5.35
C LEU A 113 7.01 2.61 6.63
N PRO A 114 6.15 3.66 6.64
CA PRO A 114 5.93 4.45 7.85
C PRO A 114 5.28 3.64 8.98
N TYR A 115 4.28 2.81 8.65
CA TYR A 115 3.53 2.07 9.66
C TYR A 115 4.39 1.08 10.45
N TYR A 116 5.24 0.29 9.77
CA TYR A 116 6.05 -0.73 10.45
C TYR A 116 7.37 -0.17 11.01
N SER A 117 7.99 0.84 10.37
CA SER A 117 9.17 1.48 10.94
C SER A 117 8.83 2.33 12.17
N GLY A 118 7.65 2.99 12.18
CA GLY A 118 7.28 3.99 13.16
C GLY A 118 8.09 5.29 13.03
N TRP A 119 8.69 5.54 11.87
CA TRP A 119 9.36 6.80 11.57
C TRP A 119 8.36 7.85 11.10
N THR A 120 8.69 9.13 11.32
CA THR A 120 7.94 10.23 10.73
C THR A 120 8.11 10.17 9.21
N ALA A 121 7.01 10.25 8.47
CA ALA A 121 7.05 10.11 7.02
C ALA A 121 6.54 11.34 6.29
N ILE A 122 7.26 11.71 5.22
CA ILE A 122 6.77 12.61 4.18
C ILE A 122 6.22 11.73 3.07
N ASP A 123 4.90 11.70 2.92
CA ASP A 123 4.22 11.04 1.81
C ASP A 123 4.38 11.89 0.55
N THR A 124 5.37 11.58 -0.28
CA THR A 124 5.75 12.44 -1.40
C THR A 124 4.67 12.55 -2.48
N TRP A 125 3.72 11.61 -2.52
CA TRP A 125 2.58 11.64 -3.43
C TRP A 125 1.42 12.49 -2.88
N GLY A 126 1.37 12.72 -1.57
CA GLY A 126 0.38 13.59 -0.92
C GLY A 126 -0.94 12.91 -0.58
N LEU A 127 -0.98 11.59 -0.36
CA LEU A 127 -2.18 10.93 0.15
C LEU A 127 -2.41 11.22 1.64
N ASN A 128 -1.32 11.42 2.39
CA ASN A 128 -1.32 11.61 3.84
C ASN A 128 -0.54 12.85 4.31
N ASP A 129 0.13 13.57 3.40
CA ASP A 129 0.82 14.83 3.70
C ASP A 129 -0.03 16.03 3.29
N GLN A 130 -0.42 16.86 4.27
CA GLN A 130 -1.34 17.98 4.06
C GLN A 130 -0.75 19.08 3.17
N PHE A 131 0.55 19.35 3.28
CA PHE A 131 1.19 20.37 2.45
C PHE A 131 1.15 19.93 0.99
N ILE A 132 1.53 18.68 0.72
CA ILE A 132 1.57 18.15 -0.64
C ILE A 132 0.16 18.00 -1.21
N ALA A 133 -0.82 17.56 -0.40
CA ALA A 133 -2.22 17.49 -0.80
C ALA A 133 -2.80 18.84 -1.25
N HIS A 134 -2.37 19.95 -0.60
CA HIS A 134 -2.85 21.29 -0.94
C HIS A 134 -2.03 22.00 -2.03
N ASN A 135 -0.74 21.70 -2.15
CA ASN A 135 0.15 22.36 -3.12
C ASN A 135 0.34 21.55 -4.40
N GLY A 136 -0.07 20.28 -4.41
CA GLY A 136 -0.09 19.41 -5.59
C GLY A 136 1.24 18.70 -5.89
N SER A 137 2.34 19.07 -5.23
CA SER A 137 3.62 18.38 -5.34
C SER A 137 4.52 18.63 -4.13
N ILE A 138 5.47 17.72 -3.91
CA ILE A 138 6.65 17.95 -3.08
C ILE A 138 7.53 19.03 -3.71
N THR A 139 8.32 19.75 -2.90
CA THR A 139 9.36 20.68 -3.37
C THR A 139 10.67 20.46 -2.63
N ALA A 140 11.78 20.92 -3.19
CA ALA A 140 13.10 20.85 -2.54
C ALA A 140 13.11 21.59 -1.20
N GLU A 141 12.47 22.76 -1.12
CA GLU A 141 12.38 23.55 0.12
C GLU A 141 11.61 22.80 1.22
N TYR A 142 10.58 22.05 0.84
CA TYR A 142 9.86 21.19 1.77
C TYR A 142 10.75 20.05 2.26
N LEU A 143 11.55 19.43 1.38
CA LEU A 143 12.52 18.41 1.78
C LEU A 143 13.59 19.01 2.71
N ASP A 144 14.09 20.21 2.43
CA ASP A 144 15.08 20.92 3.26
C ASP A 144 14.58 21.28 4.65
N LYS A 145 13.28 21.55 4.79
CA LYS A 145 12.66 21.82 6.09
C LYS A 145 12.77 20.62 7.03
N TYR A 146 12.55 19.40 6.51
CA TYR A 146 12.53 18.19 7.32
C TYR A 146 13.84 17.42 7.29
N LYS A 147 14.65 17.61 6.25
CA LYS A 147 15.87 16.88 5.92
C LYS A 147 15.65 15.37 6.13
N PRO A 148 14.99 14.65 5.22
CA PRO A 148 14.75 13.22 5.41
C PRO A 148 16.07 12.48 5.62
N HIS A 149 16.09 11.52 6.53
CA HIS A 149 17.26 10.66 6.77
C HIS A 149 17.35 9.57 5.69
N ILE A 150 16.20 9.18 5.16
CA ILE A 150 16.05 8.24 4.04
C ILE A 150 15.09 8.85 3.03
N ILE A 151 15.44 8.77 1.75
CA ILE A 151 14.53 9.01 0.64
C ILE A 151 14.33 7.67 -0.07
N MET A 152 13.08 7.18 -0.09
CA MET A 152 12.71 5.93 -0.74
C MET A 152 11.61 6.17 -1.74
N PHE A 153 11.83 5.86 -3.01
CA PHE A 153 10.78 6.02 -4.02
C PHE A 153 10.73 4.83 -4.98
N HIS A 154 9.54 4.61 -5.53
CA HIS A 154 9.26 3.66 -6.58
C HIS A 154 9.25 4.37 -7.93
N ASP A 155 9.99 3.85 -8.92
CA ASP A 155 9.85 4.30 -10.30
C ASP A 155 10.28 3.25 -11.34
N TYR A 156 10.01 3.55 -12.61
CA TYR A 156 10.21 2.67 -13.75
C TYR A 156 11.58 2.84 -14.44
N TYR A 157 12.61 3.14 -13.67
CA TYR A 157 13.99 3.31 -14.14
C TYR A 157 14.99 2.72 -13.14
N SER A 158 16.26 2.59 -13.54
CA SER A 158 17.38 2.11 -12.71
C SER A 158 18.71 2.70 -13.21
N PRO A 159 19.86 2.49 -12.55
CA PRO A 159 21.16 2.87 -13.12
C PRO A 159 21.43 2.26 -14.51
N LEU A 160 20.93 1.05 -14.78
CA LEU A 160 21.05 0.41 -16.09
C LEU A 160 20.11 0.98 -17.15
N VAL A 161 19.01 1.61 -16.73
CA VAL A 161 17.99 2.20 -17.59
C VAL A 161 17.67 3.58 -17.03
N PRO A 162 18.51 4.60 -17.29
CA PRO A 162 18.35 5.91 -16.68
C PRO A 162 17.05 6.61 -17.15
N PRO A 163 16.50 7.53 -16.34
CA PRO A 163 15.28 8.26 -16.67
C PRO A 163 15.46 9.10 -17.94
N LYS A 164 14.46 9.04 -18.83
CA LYS A 164 14.42 9.88 -20.04
C LYS A 164 13.79 11.24 -19.72
N LEU A 165 14.62 12.27 -19.58
CA LEU A 165 14.22 13.62 -19.19
C LEU A 165 13.64 14.43 -20.37
N THR A 166 12.55 13.95 -20.97
CA THR A 166 11.81 14.68 -22.01
C THR A 166 10.70 15.52 -21.38
N GLU A 167 10.29 16.62 -22.04
CA GLU A 167 9.16 17.45 -21.58
C GLU A 167 7.89 16.62 -21.35
N ALA A 168 7.60 15.68 -22.25
CA ALA A 168 6.44 14.81 -22.16
C ALA A 168 6.48 13.87 -20.94
N ASN A 169 7.67 13.39 -20.55
CA ASN A 169 7.82 12.57 -19.35
C ASN A 169 7.73 13.42 -18.08
N LEU A 170 8.39 14.57 -18.06
CA LEU A 170 8.38 15.49 -16.92
C LEU A 170 6.98 16.08 -16.64
N ALA A 171 6.12 16.17 -17.67
CA ALA A 171 4.72 16.55 -17.50
C ALA A 171 3.90 15.50 -16.72
N GLN A 172 4.37 14.25 -16.62
CA GLN A 172 3.73 13.22 -15.81
C GLN A 172 4.09 13.44 -14.34
N ARG A 173 3.08 13.72 -13.51
CA ARG A 173 3.29 14.10 -12.10
C ARG A 173 4.12 13.10 -11.29
N TRP A 174 3.90 11.80 -11.49
CA TRP A 174 4.67 10.75 -10.81
C TRP A 174 6.15 10.83 -11.18
N PHE A 175 6.45 10.82 -12.48
CA PHE A 175 7.82 10.87 -12.99
C PHE A 175 8.54 12.17 -12.62
N GLY A 176 7.84 13.32 -12.70
CA GLY A 176 8.40 14.60 -12.26
C GLY A 176 8.76 14.59 -10.77
N MET A 177 7.91 14.00 -9.92
CA MET A 177 8.16 13.87 -8.48
C MET A 177 9.36 12.98 -8.17
N THR A 178 9.45 11.79 -8.77
CA THR A 178 10.55 10.84 -8.52
C THR A 178 11.89 11.36 -9.06
N VAL A 179 11.88 12.04 -10.21
CA VAL A 179 13.07 12.76 -10.71
C VAL A 179 13.48 13.85 -9.73
N LEU A 180 12.55 14.65 -9.20
CA LEU A 180 12.85 15.66 -8.17
C LEU A 180 13.49 15.02 -6.93
N LEU A 181 12.96 13.90 -6.44
CA LEU A 181 13.53 13.18 -5.28
C LEU A 181 14.95 12.67 -5.56
N LYS A 182 15.18 12.11 -6.75
CA LYS A 182 16.50 11.65 -7.18
C LYS A 182 17.49 12.82 -7.27
N THR A 183 17.14 13.87 -8.00
CA THR A 183 17.98 15.07 -8.17
C THR A 183 18.28 15.71 -6.82
N TYR A 184 17.28 15.86 -5.95
CA TYR A 184 17.49 16.39 -4.59
C TYR A 184 18.50 15.54 -3.79
N ALA A 185 18.37 14.21 -3.84
CA ALA A 185 19.29 13.31 -3.14
C ALA A 185 20.73 13.46 -3.66
N GLU A 186 20.90 13.53 -4.99
CA GLU A 186 22.20 13.70 -5.64
C GLU A 186 22.84 15.06 -5.35
N GLU A 187 22.06 16.14 -5.41
CA GLU A 187 22.54 17.51 -5.15
C GLU A 187 22.88 17.76 -3.67
N ASN A 188 22.37 16.93 -2.75
CA ASN A 188 22.58 17.05 -1.31
C ASN A 188 23.43 15.90 -0.73
N ASP A 189 24.26 15.26 -1.56
CA ASP A 189 25.25 14.25 -1.18
C ASP A 189 24.66 13.02 -0.43
N TYR A 190 23.41 12.65 -0.74
CA TYR A 190 22.86 11.40 -0.19
C TYR A 190 23.55 10.20 -0.81
N ILE A 191 23.78 9.18 0.00
CA ILE A 191 24.40 7.94 -0.42
C ILE A 191 23.31 7.05 -1.03
N LEU A 192 23.48 6.64 -2.30
CA LEU A 192 22.64 5.60 -2.90
C LEU A 192 22.94 4.25 -2.24
N ALA A 193 22.08 3.82 -1.32
CA ALA A 193 22.27 2.58 -0.58
C ALA A 193 21.79 1.36 -1.39
N ALA A 194 20.67 1.47 -2.10
CA ALA A 194 20.16 0.38 -2.92
C ALA A 194 19.19 0.84 -4.01
N VAL A 195 19.07 0.04 -5.07
CA VAL A 195 18.02 0.12 -6.10
C VAL A 195 17.46 -1.28 -6.31
N PHE A 196 16.38 -1.64 -5.62
CA PHE A 196 15.82 -2.99 -5.69
C PHE A 196 14.75 -3.11 -6.76
N GLY A 197 14.90 -4.04 -7.70
CA GLY A 197 13.85 -4.37 -8.67
C GLY A 197 13.91 -5.84 -9.07
N ASP A 198 12.79 -6.40 -9.54
CA ASP A 198 12.83 -7.68 -10.26
C ASP A 198 13.25 -7.49 -11.74
N SER A 199 13.22 -6.24 -12.20
CA SER A 199 13.51 -5.73 -13.53
C SER A 199 14.17 -4.35 -13.40
N PRO A 200 15.06 -3.95 -14.31
CA PRO A 200 15.66 -2.61 -14.28
C PRO A 200 14.67 -1.49 -14.66
N TYR A 201 13.44 -1.86 -15.05
CA TYR A 201 12.35 -0.95 -15.42
C TYR A 201 11.29 -0.81 -14.33
N ASP A 202 11.49 -1.38 -13.14
CA ASP A 202 10.53 -1.33 -12.04
C ASP A 202 11.28 -1.49 -10.70
N THR A 203 11.64 -0.37 -10.08
CA THR A 203 12.60 -0.38 -8.96
C THR A 203 12.21 0.51 -7.78
N HIS A 204 12.76 0.16 -6.62
CA HIS A 204 12.70 0.92 -5.39
C HIS A 204 14.09 1.47 -5.05
N TYR A 205 14.23 2.78 -5.13
CA TYR A 205 15.43 3.50 -4.74
C TYR A 205 15.48 3.71 -3.23
N TYR A 206 16.67 3.64 -2.65
CA TYR A 206 16.94 4.00 -1.26
C TYR A 206 18.19 4.87 -1.20
N PHE A 207 17.99 6.16 -0.90
CA PHE A 207 19.03 7.11 -0.59
C PHE A 207 19.09 7.36 0.91
N VAL A 208 20.29 7.49 1.48
CA VAL A 208 20.51 7.73 2.91
C VAL A 208 21.38 8.96 3.10
N ARG A 209 20.94 9.88 3.96
CA ARG A 209 21.69 11.09 4.27
C ARG A 209 23.00 10.75 5.00
N PRO A 210 24.17 11.33 4.68
CA PRO A 210 25.46 10.87 5.22
C PRO A 210 25.77 11.35 6.65
N ASP A 211 25.08 12.39 7.14
CA ASP A 211 25.50 13.24 8.27
C ASP A 211 24.72 12.98 9.58
N PHE A 212 24.44 11.73 9.92
CA PHE A 212 23.80 11.38 11.19
C PHE A 212 24.35 10.07 11.80
N GLU A 213 24.10 9.89 13.11
CA GLU A 213 24.69 8.85 13.96
C GLU A 213 24.67 7.44 13.33
N ASP A 214 23.51 7.01 12.81
CA ASP A 214 23.32 5.67 12.26
C ASP A 214 23.50 5.57 10.74
N SER A 215 23.88 6.67 10.06
CA SER A 215 23.91 6.74 8.60
C SER A 215 24.70 5.60 7.96
N LYS A 216 25.95 5.39 8.39
CA LYS A 216 26.82 4.33 7.86
C LYS A 216 26.23 2.93 8.06
N ARG A 217 25.61 2.69 9.22
CA ARG A 217 24.98 1.41 9.54
C ARG A 217 23.76 1.17 8.67
N LEU A 218 22.93 2.20 8.47
CA LEU A 218 21.74 2.11 7.60
C LEU A 218 22.13 1.88 6.14
N VAL A 219 23.15 2.57 5.62
CA VAL A 219 23.70 2.31 4.28
C VAL A 219 24.15 0.87 4.15
N GLU A 220 24.88 0.34 5.14
CA GLU A 220 25.35 -1.04 5.11
C GLU A 220 24.21 -2.06 5.16
N GLN A 221 23.25 -1.87 6.08
CA GLN A 221 22.11 -2.77 6.22
C GLN A 221 21.21 -2.79 4.98
N ILE A 222 20.94 -1.61 4.39
CA ILE A 222 20.11 -1.49 3.19
C ILE A 222 20.85 -2.06 1.97
N SER A 223 22.11 -1.69 1.74
CA SER A 223 22.87 -2.14 0.56
C SER A 223 23.10 -3.66 0.52
N LYS A 224 23.28 -4.26 1.70
CA LYS A 224 23.50 -5.71 1.85
C LYS A 224 22.22 -6.51 2.04
N PHE A 225 21.04 -5.88 2.01
CA PHE A 225 19.76 -6.56 2.20
C PHE A 225 19.54 -7.60 1.08
N ARG A 226 19.48 -8.90 1.44
CA ARG A 226 19.40 -10.01 0.46
C ARG A 226 18.00 -10.51 0.23
N ASP A 227 17.12 -10.38 1.20
CA ASP A 227 15.77 -10.94 1.18
C ASP A 227 14.73 -9.89 0.81
N TYR A 228 15.07 -9.01 -0.14
CA TYR A 228 14.12 -8.08 -0.72
C TYR A 228 13.29 -8.79 -1.78
N PHE A 229 11.99 -9.01 -1.52
CA PHE A 229 11.08 -9.63 -2.49
C PHE A 229 10.20 -8.58 -3.15
N TYR A 230 10.11 -8.59 -4.48
CA TYR A 230 9.35 -7.60 -5.20
C TYR A 230 7.84 -7.84 -5.02
N PRO A 231 7.04 -6.80 -4.68
CA PRO A 231 5.67 -7.01 -4.19
C PRO A 231 4.69 -7.54 -5.24
N THR A 232 4.90 -7.20 -6.52
CA THR A 232 4.00 -7.60 -7.61
C THR A 232 4.27 -9.01 -8.14
N THR A 233 5.53 -9.45 -8.11
CA THR A 233 5.95 -10.75 -8.68
C THR A 233 6.38 -11.78 -7.64
N GLY A 234 6.64 -11.36 -6.40
CA GLY A 234 7.15 -12.22 -5.33
C GLY A 234 8.52 -12.83 -5.62
N LYS A 235 9.24 -12.30 -6.62
CA LYS A 235 10.61 -12.71 -6.94
C LYS A 235 11.60 -11.95 -6.06
N ARG A 236 12.72 -12.59 -5.74
CA ARG A 236 13.84 -11.90 -5.08
C ARG A 236 14.37 -10.83 -6.03
N SER A 237 14.46 -9.59 -5.54
CA SER A 237 14.96 -8.46 -6.30
C SER A 237 16.48 -8.50 -6.46
N ILE A 238 16.93 -7.87 -7.53
CA ILE A 238 18.33 -7.53 -7.79
C ILE A 238 18.56 -6.12 -7.25
N ASN A 239 19.70 -5.90 -6.58
CA ASN A 239 20.14 -4.55 -6.23
C ASN A 239 20.94 -3.97 -7.41
N TYR A 240 20.34 -3.05 -8.16
CA TYR A 240 20.95 -2.39 -9.30
C TYR A 240 21.91 -1.23 -8.93
N ALA A 241 22.00 -0.84 -7.66
CA ALA A 241 22.93 0.21 -7.21
C ALA A 241 24.40 -0.16 -7.46
N ILE A 242 24.72 -1.45 -7.60
CA ILE A 242 26.08 -1.92 -7.93
C ILE A 242 26.53 -1.55 -9.35
N TYR A 243 25.58 -1.14 -10.20
CA TYR A 243 25.83 -0.69 -11.57
C TYR A 243 25.72 0.82 -11.71
N ASP A 244 25.61 1.53 -10.58
CA ASP A 244 25.73 2.98 -10.58
C ASP A 244 27.22 3.31 -10.59
N ASP A 245 27.73 3.72 -11.76
CA ASP A 245 29.14 4.09 -11.92
C ASP A 245 29.46 5.47 -11.31
N GLY A 246 28.46 6.16 -10.75
CA GLY A 246 28.55 7.56 -10.34
C GLY A 246 28.79 8.50 -11.53
N PRO A 247 28.69 9.83 -11.33
CA PRO A 247 29.20 10.79 -12.29
C PRO A 247 30.74 10.78 -12.40
#